data_AF-A0A938G9R0-F1
#
_entry.id   AF-A0A938G9R0-F1
#
_cell.length_a   1.000
_cell.length_b   1.000
_cell.length_c   1.000
_cell.angle_alpha   90.00
_cell.angle_beta   90.00
_cell.angle_gamma   90.00
#
_symmetry.space_group_name_H-M   'P 1'
#
loop_
_entity.id
_entity.type
_entity.pdbx_description
1 polymer ?
#
loop_
_entity_poly.entity_id
_entity_poly.type
_entity_poly.pdbx_seq_one_letter_code
_entity_poly.pdbx_strand_id
1 'polypeptide(L)'
;MRGDLIDLNVPAWLVRFDPAESHGLEVIIETLRSDPEPGQRAFAAYLLRQAGPAAGAAIPALKAALNDKADIVRRAAASALRKVDPAVGK
;
A
#
# COMPACT_ATOMS: atom_id res chain seq x y z
N MET A 1 33.87 1.04 -8.89
CA MET A 1 32.57 0.98 -9.58
C MET A 1 31.51 0.67 -8.54
N ARG A 2 30.88 1.71 -7.98
CA ARG A 2 29.70 1.59 -7.11
C ARG A 2 28.55 2.11 -7.96
N GLY A 3 27.71 1.20 -8.44
CA GLY A 3 26.51 1.54 -9.19
C GLY A 3 25.50 2.16 -8.24
N ASP A 4 24.91 3.26 -8.70
CA ASP A 4 23.96 4.14 -8.03
C ASP A 4 22.91 3.39 -7.21
N LEU A 5 23.08 3.46 -5.89
CA LEU A 5 21.99 3.29 -4.94
C LEU A 5 21.13 4.55 -5.10
N ILE A 6 20.03 4.42 -5.83
CA ILE A 6 18.90 5.33 -5.69
C ILE A 6 18.57 5.43 -4.20
N ASP A 7 18.83 6.62 -3.63
CA ASP A 7 18.43 7.06 -2.29
C ASP A 7 16.90 7.06 -2.16
N LEU A 8 16.30 5.88 -2.22
CA LEU A 8 14.99 5.64 -1.65
C LEU A 8 15.25 5.49 -0.14
N ASN A 9 14.66 6.39 0.64
CA ASN A 9 14.49 6.26 2.08
C ASN A 9 13.66 4.99 2.36
N VAL A 10 14.24 3.81 2.17
CA VAL A 10 13.60 2.52 2.39
C VAL A 10 13.96 2.08 3.80
N PRO A 11 13.06 2.24 4.78
CA PRO A 11 13.35 1.79 6.14
C PRO A 11 13.66 0.28 6.17
N ALA A 12 14.62 -0.09 7.01
CA ALA A 12 15.31 -1.38 7.06
C ALA A 12 14.42 -2.64 7.19
N TRP A 13 13.12 -2.49 7.39
CA TRP A 13 12.17 -3.59 7.47
C TRP A 13 11.80 -4.19 6.10
N LEU A 14 12.07 -3.52 4.96
CA LEU A 14 11.74 -4.05 3.61
C LEU A 14 12.54 -5.30 3.21
N VAL A 15 13.60 -5.67 3.95
CA VAL A 15 14.45 -6.84 3.63
C VAL A 15 13.88 -8.17 4.18
N ARG A 16 12.84 -8.15 5.04
CA ARG A 16 12.37 -9.37 5.72
C ARG A 16 10.87 -9.40 6.07
N PHE A 17 9.97 -9.07 5.14
CA PHE A 17 8.53 -9.20 5.43
C PHE A 17 7.85 -10.34 4.68
N ASP A 18 7.34 -11.28 5.47
CA ASP A 18 6.22 -12.15 5.11
C ASP A 18 4.93 -11.30 5.20
N PRO A 19 4.19 -11.11 4.09
CA PRO A 19 2.97 -10.29 4.05
C PRO A 19 1.82 -10.81 4.94
N ALA A 20 1.99 -11.96 5.62
CA ALA A 20 1.00 -12.56 6.49
C ALA A 20 1.03 -12.09 7.96
N GLU A 21 2.06 -11.38 8.44
CA GLU A 21 2.14 -11.00 9.87
C GLU A 21 1.48 -9.65 10.20
N SER A 22 0.55 -9.69 11.17
CA SER A 22 -0.38 -8.63 11.59
C SER A 22 0.24 -7.28 12.01
N HIS A 23 1.54 -7.20 12.25
CA HIS A 23 2.23 -5.94 12.55
C HIS A 23 2.55 -5.09 11.32
N GLY A 24 2.63 -5.71 10.13
CA GLY A 24 2.89 -4.97 8.88
C GLY A 24 1.68 -4.16 8.40
N LEU A 25 0.46 -4.58 8.75
CA LEU A 25 -0.76 -4.03 8.16
C LEU A 25 -1.00 -2.57 8.57
N GLU A 26 -0.80 -2.24 9.84
CA GLU A 26 -0.98 -0.87 10.35
C GLU A 26 0.05 0.09 9.74
N VAL A 27 1.30 -0.35 9.62
CA VAL A 27 2.37 0.44 8.98
C VAL A 27 2.03 0.70 7.52
N ILE A 28 1.55 -0.31 6.79
CA ILE A 28 1.15 -0.16 5.39
C ILE A 28 -0.05 0.81 5.25
N ILE A 29 -1.02 0.75 6.17
CA ILE A 29 -2.14 1.70 6.20
C ILE A 29 -1.64 3.13 6.42
N GLU A 30 -0.69 3.33 7.33
CA GLU A 30 -0.14 4.65 7.61
C GLU A 30 0.70 5.18 6.45
N THR A 31 1.52 4.33 5.82
CA THR A 31 2.26 4.69 4.59
C THR A 31 1.29 5.14 3.50
N LEU A 32 0.18 4.44 3.29
CA LEU A 32 -0.83 4.84 2.30
C LEU A 32 -1.44 6.23 2.58
N ARG A 33 -1.54 6.65 3.84
CA ARG A 33 -2.17 7.91 4.22
C ARG A 33 -1.22 9.10 4.15
N SER A 34 0.00 8.92 4.65
CA SER A 34 0.83 10.03 5.09
C SER A 34 2.20 10.08 4.43
N ASP A 35 2.59 9.06 3.65
CA ASP A 35 3.90 9.07 3.02
C ASP A 35 4.00 10.21 1.98
N PRO A 36 5.03 11.05 2.03
CA PRO A 36 5.17 12.17 1.10
C PRO A 36 5.34 11.70 -0.35
N GLU A 37 5.96 10.54 -0.57
CA GLU A 37 6.27 10.02 -1.89
C GLU A 37 5.08 9.25 -2.46
N PRO A 38 4.47 9.71 -3.58
CA PRO A 38 3.36 9.00 -4.20
C PRO A 38 3.68 7.55 -4.58
N GLY A 39 4.93 7.26 -4.92
CA GLY A 39 5.39 5.90 -5.19
C GLY A 39 5.21 4.98 -3.98
N GLN A 40 5.51 5.45 -2.78
CA GLN A 40 5.37 4.67 -1.55
C GLN A 40 3.90 4.48 -1.16
N ARG A 41 3.05 5.51 -1.33
CA ARG A 41 1.60 5.36 -1.14
C ARG A 41 1.00 4.34 -2.10
N ALA A 42 1.40 4.38 -3.37
CA ALA A 42 0.95 3.40 -4.37
C ALA A 42 1.44 1.99 -4.06
N PHE A 43 2.69 1.85 -3.59
CA PHE A 43 3.26 0.58 -3.17
C PHE A 43 2.53 0.01 -1.94
N ALA A 44 2.15 0.86 -0.98
CA ALA A 44 1.33 0.46 0.16
C ALA A 44 -0.04 -0.08 -0.30
N ALA A 45 -0.74 0.60 -1.21
CA ALA A 45 -1.98 0.10 -1.79
C ALA A 45 -1.78 -1.25 -2.52
N TYR A 46 -0.64 -1.42 -3.21
CA TYR A 46 -0.28 -2.68 -3.84
C TYR A 46 -0.10 -3.83 -2.84
N LEU A 47 0.56 -3.59 -1.71
CA LEU A 47 0.73 -4.59 -0.65
C LEU A 47 -0.62 -5.00 -0.05
N LEU A 48 -1.51 -4.03 0.20
CA LEU A 48 -2.86 -4.30 0.71
C LEU A 48 -3.67 -5.16 -0.27
N ARG A 49 -3.54 -4.91 -1.58
CA ARG A 49 -4.14 -5.75 -2.62
C ARG A 49 -3.63 -7.19 -2.56
N GLN A 50 -2.34 -7.41 -2.30
CA GLN A 50 -1.75 -8.75 -2.21
C GLN A 50 -2.21 -9.48 -0.96
N ALA A 51 -2.37 -8.78 0.17
CA ALA A 51 -2.95 -9.32 1.39
C ALA A 51 -4.42 -9.73 1.22
N GLY A 52 -5.15 -9.11 0.28
CA GLY A 52 -6.51 -9.53 -0.08
C GLY A 52 -7.52 -9.31 1.05
N PRO A 53 -8.52 -10.20 1.23
CA PRO A 53 -9.58 -10.00 2.23
C PRO A 53 -9.09 -9.87 3.68
N ALA A 54 -7.90 -10.41 4.01
CA ALA A 54 -7.29 -10.23 5.33
C ALA A 54 -6.96 -8.77 5.64
N ALA A 55 -6.80 -7.92 4.61
CA ALA A 55 -6.56 -6.50 4.74
C ALA A 55 -7.84 -5.64 4.84
N GLY A 56 -8.97 -6.23 5.23
CA GLY A 56 -10.25 -5.51 5.35
C GLY A 56 -10.19 -4.25 6.23
N ALA A 57 -9.30 -4.22 7.23
CA ALA A 57 -9.07 -3.02 8.06
C ALA A 57 -8.56 -1.80 7.26
N ALA A 58 -7.95 -2.02 6.09
CA ALA A 58 -7.43 -0.97 5.22
C ALA A 58 -8.48 -0.34 4.29
N ILE A 59 -9.71 -0.88 4.24
CA ILE A 59 -10.78 -0.37 3.35
C ILE A 59 -11.02 1.14 3.50
N PRO A 60 -11.10 1.73 4.72
CA PRO A 60 -11.29 3.18 4.86
C PRO A 60 -10.11 3.98 4.29
N ALA A 61 -8.88 3.51 4.50
CA ALA A 61 -7.68 4.17 3.99
C ALA A 61 -7.60 4.08 2.46
N LEU A 62 -7.92 2.93 1.88
CA LEU A 62 -8.00 2.74 0.44
C LEU A 62 -9.09 3.61 -0.21
N LYS A 63 -10.25 3.78 0.44
CA LYS A 63 -11.31 4.70 -0.02
C LYS A 63 -10.84 6.16 -0.01
N ALA A 64 -10.10 6.57 1.01
CA ALA A 64 -9.51 7.92 1.02
C ALA A 64 -8.49 8.09 -0.12
N ALA A 65 -7.65 7.09 -0.37
CA ALA A 65 -6.63 7.10 -1.42
C ALA A 65 -7.20 7.14 -2.85
N LEU A 66 -8.50 6.86 -3.05
CA LEU A 66 -9.17 7.11 -4.33
C LEU A 66 -9.21 8.60 -4.72
N ASN A 67 -9.04 9.51 -3.76
CA ASN A 67 -9.00 10.95 -3.98
C ASN A 67 -7.57 11.52 -3.89
N ASP A 68 -6.55 10.66 -3.92
CA ASP A 68 -5.16 11.09 -3.87
C ASP A 68 -4.81 11.99 -5.07
N LYS A 69 -3.96 12.99 -4.82
CA LYS A 69 -3.48 13.92 -5.86
C LYS A 69 -2.77 13.20 -6.99
N ALA A 70 -2.09 12.11 -6.70
CA ALA A 70 -1.34 11.33 -7.66
C ALA A 70 -2.18 10.23 -8.30
N ASP A 71 -2.23 10.23 -9.63
CA ASP A 71 -2.99 9.27 -10.44
C ASP A 71 -2.63 7.81 -10.17
N ILE A 72 -1.34 7.55 -9.91
CA ILE A 72 -0.83 6.20 -9.62
C ILE A 72 -1.42 5.65 -8.33
N VAL A 73 -1.56 6.49 -7.30
CA VAL A 73 -2.14 6.11 -6.01
C VAL A 73 -3.63 5.83 -6.17
N ARG A 74 -4.37 6.69 -6.90
CA ARG A 74 -5.81 6.47 -7.16
C ARG A 74 -6.07 5.13 -7.86
N ARG A 75 -5.28 4.80 -8.90
CA ARG A 75 -5.40 3.53 -9.63
C ARG A 75 -5.05 2.32 -8.76
N ALA A 76 -3.99 2.42 -7.98
CA ALA A 76 -3.58 1.36 -7.05
C ALA A 76 -4.65 1.11 -5.98
N ALA A 77 -5.21 2.18 -5.40
CA ALA A 77 -6.27 2.11 -4.41
C ALA A 77 -7.55 1.46 -4.97
N ALA A 78 -7.97 1.82 -6.18
CA ALA A 78 -9.11 1.18 -6.84
C ALA A 78 -8.88 -0.31 -7.09
N SER A 79 -7.68 -0.68 -7.54
CA SER A 79 -7.30 -2.09 -7.75
C SER A 79 -7.29 -2.87 -6.43
N ALA A 80 -6.76 -2.28 -5.37
CA ALA A 80 -6.73 -2.86 -4.03
C ALA A 80 -8.13 -3.07 -3.46
N LEU A 81 -9.02 -2.07 -3.54
CA LEU A 81 -10.41 -2.20 -3.08
C LEU A 81 -11.14 -3.36 -3.74
N ARG A 82 -10.97 -3.58 -5.05
CA ARG A 82 -11.61 -4.72 -5.74
C ARG A 82 -11.18 -6.09 -5.20
N LYS A 83 -10.00 -6.19 -4.57
CA LYS A 83 -9.43 -7.44 -4.07
C LYS A 83 -9.63 -7.61 -2.57
N VAL A 84 -9.59 -6.51 -1.82
CA VAL A 84 -9.74 -6.47 -0.36
C VAL A 84 -11.21 -6.45 0.05
N ASP A 85 -12.07 -5.77 -0.71
CA ASP A 85 -13.50 -5.68 -0.42
C ASP A 85 -14.27 -6.78 -1.15
N PRO A 86 -14.73 -7.84 -0.46
CA PRO A 86 -15.53 -8.89 -1.08
C PRO A 86 -16.90 -8.40 -1.58
N ALA A 87 -17.36 -7.20 -1.20
CA ALA A 87 -18.61 -6.62 -1.68
C ALA A 87 -18.49 -5.93 -3.06
N VAL A 88 -17.28 -5.51 -3.46
CA VAL A 88 -17.04 -4.79 -4.73
C VAL A 88 -16.96 -5.76 -5.93
N GLY A 89 -16.78 -7.07 -5.67
CA GLY A 89 -16.64 -8.11 -6.69
C GLY A 89 -17.91 -8.91 -7.03
N LYS A 90 -19.07 -8.54 -6.48
CA LYS A 90 -20.37 -9.16 -6.82
C LYS A 90 -21.10 -8.40 -7.94
#